data_AF-A0A962X748-F1
#
_entry.id   AF-A0A962X748-F1
#
_cell.length_a   1.000
_cell.length_b   1.000
_cell.length_c   1.000
_cell.angle_alpha   90.00
_cell.angle_beta   90.00
_cell.angle_gamma   90.00
#
_symmetry.space_group_name_H-M   'P 1'
#
loop_
_entity.id
_entity.type
_entity.pdbx_description
1 polymer ?
#
loop_
_entity_poly.entity_id
_entity_poly.type
_entity_poly.pdbx_seq_one_letter_code
_entity_poly.pdbx_strand_id
1 'polypeptide(L)'
;VSTYIPALAYTFAANPTEVVVTHAERAAGESKYSMYKLIRLNFDLVTGFSVVPLQIFSLAGIALSLASAGFVVFLAIRRIIVGPEAEGLFTLFGINFLLIGILLFGIGLLGEYVGRIYQQVRERPRFTIQAILEQREEN
;
A
#
# COMPACT_ATOMS: atom_id res chain seq x y z
N VAL A 1 -9.99 -7.67 -4.21
CA VAL A 1 -8.80 -8.25 -3.56
C VAL A 1 -8.53 -9.61 -4.21
N SER A 2 -7.37 -9.78 -4.84
CA SER A 2 -6.97 -11.10 -5.35
C SER A 2 -6.77 -12.04 -4.17
N THR A 3 -7.50 -13.14 -4.14
CA THR A 3 -7.39 -14.17 -3.11
C THR A 3 -6.01 -14.85 -3.25
N TYR A 4 -5.11 -14.61 -2.31
CA TYR A 4 -3.79 -15.25 -2.33
C TYR A 4 -3.76 -16.40 -1.35
N ILE A 5 -3.76 -17.61 -1.90
CA ILE A 5 -3.87 -18.84 -1.12
C ILE A 5 -2.74 -18.96 -0.08
N PRO A 6 -1.46 -18.67 -0.40
CA PRO A 6 -0.42 -18.74 0.62
C PRO A 6 -0.66 -17.77 1.78
N ALA A 7 -1.02 -16.51 1.51
CA ALA A 7 -1.27 -15.53 2.58
C ALA A 7 -2.44 -15.97 3.47
N LEU A 8 -3.51 -16.50 2.88
CA LEU A 8 -4.63 -17.05 3.64
C LEU A 8 -4.23 -18.30 4.43
N ALA A 9 -3.42 -19.18 3.85
CA ALA A 9 -2.90 -20.36 4.54
C ALA A 9 -2.08 -19.97 5.76
N TYR A 10 -1.17 -18.99 5.65
CA TYR A 10 -0.42 -18.46 6.78
C TYR A 10 -1.28 -17.70 7.80
N THR A 11 -2.43 -17.17 7.39
CA THR A 11 -3.35 -16.46 8.29
C THR A 11 -4.24 -17.43 9.08
N PHE A 12 -4.68 -18.53 8.47
CA PHE A 12 -5.69 -19.43 9.04
C PHE A 12 -5.15 -20.79 9.51
N ALA A 13 -4.02 -21.26 8.98
CA ALA A 13 -3.44 -22.54 9.36
C ALA A 13 -2.51 -22.40 10.56
N ALA A 14 -2.56 -23.36 11.49
CA ALA A 14 -1.67 -23.39 12.65
C ALA A 14 -0.23 -23.80 12.28
N ASN A 15 -0.07 -24.68 11.28
CA ASN A 15 1.24 -25.16 10.85
C ASN A 15 1.24 -25.43 9.33
N PRO A 16 1.31 -24.37 8.49
CA PRO A 16 1.38 -24.52 7.05
C PRO A 16 2.73 -25.12 6.63
N THR A 17 2.69 -26.08 5.70
CA THR A 17 3.89 -26.67 5.07
C THR A 17 3.78 -26.58 3.56
N GLU A 18 4.91 -26.38 2.90
CA GLU A 18 5.00 -26.36 1.43
C GLU A 18 5.60 -27.68 0.95
N VAL A 19 4.97 -28.30 -0.04
CA VAL A 19 5.45 -29.54 -0.67
C VAL A 19 5.86 -29.20 -2.09
N VAL A 20 7.14 -29.38 -2.40
CA VAL A 20 7.67 -29.13 -3.74
C VAL A 20 7.14 -30.20 -4.68
N VAL A 21 6.44 -29.77 -5.72
CA VAL A 21 5.93 -30.64 -6.78
C VAL A 21 6.53 -30.23 -8.11
N THR A 22 6.94 -31.20 -8.92
CA THR A 22 7.42 -30.92 -10.27
C THR A 22 6.26 -30.47 -11.14
N HIS A 23 6.44 -29.34 -11.84
CA HIS A 23 5.48 -28.88 -12.84
C HIS A 23 5.98 -29.27 -14.22
N ALA A 24 5.07 -29.80 -15.05
CA ALA A 24 5.36 -30.06 -16.45
C ALA A 24 5.63 -28.73 -17.18
N GLU A 25 6.55 -28.78 -18.14
CA GLU A 25 6.80 -27.63 -18.99
C GLU A 25 5.54 -27.28 -19.81
N ARG A 26 5.34 -25.99 -20.09
CA ARG A 26 4.18 -25.54 -20.83
C ARG A 26 4.28 -26.06 -22.27
N ALA A 27 3.28 -26.84 -22.70
CA ALA A 27 3.26 -27.43 -24.05
C ALA A 27 3.12 -26.39 -25.19
N ALA A 28 2.46 -25.26 -24.95
CA ALA A 28 2.30 -24.19 -25.91
C ALA A 28 1.94 -22.85 -25.25
N GLY A 29 2.31 -21.75 -25.93
CA GLY A 29 1.94 -20.38 -25.56
C GLY A 29 2.90 -19.69 -24.59
N GLU A 30 2.76 -18.37 -24.50
CA GLU A 30 3.61 -17.52 -23.68
C GLU A 30 3.06 -17.29 -22.27
N SER A 31 3.95 -16.93 -21.35
CA SER A 31 3.56 -16.52 -20.01
C SER A 31 2.66 -15.28 -20.07
N LYS A 32 1.48 -15.36 -19.45
CA LYS A 32 0.60 -14.20 -19.27
C LYS A 32 1.09 -13.27 -18.16
N TYR A 33 2.10 -13.68 -17.39
CA TYR A 33 2.73 -12.88 -16.35
C TYR A 33 3.89 -12.08 -16.91
N SER A 34 3.69 -10.77 -17.02
CA SER A 34 4.78 -9.82 -17.28
C SER A 34 5.41 -9.36 -15.96
N MET A 35 6.63 -8.85 -16.03
CA MET A 35 7.33 -8.29 -14.85
C MET A 35 6.47 -7.24 -14.12
N TYR A 36 5.79 -6.36 -14.86
CA TYR A 36 4.87 -5.37 -14.30
C TYR A 36 3.71 -6.02 -13.52
N LYS A 37 3.12 -7.11 -14.03
CA LYS A 37 2.05 -7.83 -13.32
C LYS A 37 2.57 -8.48 -12.04
N LEU A 38 3.81 -8.97 -12.03
CA LEU A 38 4.44 -9.56 -10.85
C LEU A 38 4.71 -8.51 -9.77
N ILE A 39 5.26 -7.35 -10.15
CA ILE A 39 5.47 -6.22 -9.23
C ILE A 39 4.14 -5.75 -8.64
N ARG A 40 3.15 -5.51 -9.51
CA ARG A 40 1.81 -5.10 -9.07
C ARG A 40 1.18 -6.13 -8.13
N LEU A 41 1.33 -7.42 -8.43
CA LEU A 41 0.84 -8.49 -7.57
C LEU A 41 1.46 -8.42 -6.18
N ASN A 42 2.77 -8.17 -6.07
CA ASN A 42 3.44 -8.04 -4.78
C ASN A 42 2.90 -6.85 -3.97
N PHE A 43 2.72 -5.68 -4.60
CA PHE A 43 2.10 -4.53 -3.94
C PHE A 43 0.68 -4.85 -3.46
N ASP A 44 -0.14 -5.46 -4.30
CA ASP A 44 -1.51 -5.86 -3.95
C ASP A 44 -1.56 -6.85 -2.77
N LEU A 45 -0.55 -7.71 -2.63
CA LEU A 45 -0.41 -8.61 -1.48
C LEU A 45 -0.06 -7.87 -0.21
N VAL A 46 0.99 -7.03 -0.25
CA VAL A 46 1.46 -6.32 0.94
C VAL A 46 0.38 -5.35 1.45
N THR A 47 -0.25 -4.56 0.59
CA THR A 47 -1.30 -3.60 1.02
C THR A 47 -2.66 -4.27 1.26
N GLY A 48 -2.87 -5.49 0.75
CA GLY A 48 -4.10 -6.25 0.95
C GLY A 48 -4.16 -7.02 2.27
N PHE A 49 -3.01 -7.45 2.79
CA PHE A 49 -2.92 -8.29 4.00
C PHE A 49 -2.17 -7.63 5.16
N SER A 50 -1.62 -6.43 4.97
CA SER A 50 -0.86 -5.73 6.00
C SER A 50 -1.14 -4.22 6.01
N VAL A 51 -1.10 -3.64 7.22
CA VAL A 51 -1.13 -2.19 7.45
C VAL A 51 0.28 -1.61 7.64
N VAL A 52 1.32 -2.45 7.58
CA VAL A 52 2.72 -2.05 7.80
C VAL A 52 3.16 -0.89 6.90
N PRO A 53 2.86 -0.85 5.58
CA PRO A 53 3.26 0.28 4.75
C PRO A 53 2.67 1.62 5.23
N LEU A 54 1.41 1.59 5.66
CA LEU A 54 0.73 2.76 6.23
C LEU A 54 1.40 3.19 7.53
N GLN A 55 1.72 2.25 8.41
CA GLN A 55 2.39 2.52 9.69
C GLN A 55 3.81 3.08 9.51
N ILE A 56 4.60 2.53 8.59
CA ILE A 56 5.95 3.05 8.26
C ILE A 56 5.84 4.49 7.78
N PHE A 57 4.87 4.77 6.89
CA PHE A 57 4.67 6.11 6.40
C PHE A 57 4.22 7.08 7.50
N SER A 58 3.31 6.66 8.38
CA SER A 58 2.91 7.45 9.56
C SER A 58 4.10 7.75 10.47
N LEU A 59 4.96 6.78 10.73
CA LEU A 59 6.17 6.96 11.55
C LEU A 59 7.14 7.95 10.89
N ALA A 60 7.35 7.84 9.58
CA ALA A 60 8.15 8.79 8.81
C ALA A 60 7.58 10.21 8.89
N GLY A 61 6.24 10.35 8.82
CA GLY A 61 5.55 11.62 9.01
C GLY A 61 5.77 12.24 10.40
N ILE A 62 5.73 11.44 11.47
CA ILE A 62 6.03 11.89 12.83
C ILE A 62 7.48 12.37 12.93
N ALA A 63 8.44 11.59 12.43
CA ALA A 63 9.86 11.96 12.43
C ALA A 63 10.11 13.28 11.67
N LEU A 64 9.47 13.43 10.50
CA LEU A 64 9.56 14.65 9.70
C LEU A 64 8.92 15.86 10.39
N SER A 65 7.80 15.66 11.09
CA SER A 65 7.15 16.71 11.87
C SER A 65 8.05 17.20 13.01
N LEU A 66 8.68 16.29 13.76
CA LEU A 66 9.65 16.64 14.81
C LEU A 66 10.87 17.37 14.24
N ALA A 67 11.41 16.89 13.11
CA ALA A 67 12.53 17.55 12.43
C ALA A 67 12.16 18.96 11.95
N SER A 68 10.96 19.13 11.39
CA SER A 68 10.45 20.43 10.95
C SER A 68 10.24 21.39 12.11
N ALA A 69 9.66 20.92 13.22
CA ALA A 69 9.50 21.73 14.44
C ALA A 69 10.86 22.20 14.99
N GLY A 70 11.84 21.29 15.07
CA GLY A 70 13.20 21.63 15.48
C GLY A 70 13.87 22.64 14.53
N PHE A 71 13.68 22.49 13.23
CA PHE A 71 14.20 23.42 12.23
C PHE A 71 13.57 24.82 12.33
N VAL A 72 12.27 24.91 12.60
CA VAL A 72 11.59 26.20 12.84
C VAL A 72 12.14 26.90 14.09
N VAL A 73 12.32 26.17 15.20
CA VAL A 73 12.92 26.72 16.42
C VAL A 73 14.34 27.22 16.15
N PHE A 74 15.14 26.42 15.43
CA PHE A 74 16.49 26.81 15.02
C PHE A 74 16.50 28.10 14.19
N LEU A 75 15.63 28.22 13.18
CA LEU A 75 15.51 29.43 12.36
C LEU A 75 15.03 30.64 13.17
N ALA A 76 14.12 30.45 14.14
CA ALA A 76 13.65 31.51 15.01
C ALA A 76 14.78 32.06 15.91
N ILE A 77 15.55 31.18 16.54
CA ILE A 77 16.72 31.58 17.35
C ILE A 77 17.75 32.31 16.47
N ARG A 78 18.06 31.74 15.29
CA ARG A 78 19.00 32.35 14.34
C ARG A 78 18.54 33.74 13.90
N ARG A 79 17.25 33.94 13.66
CA ARG A 79 16.66 35.23 13.28
C ARG A 79 16.82 36.29 14.38
N ILE A 80 16.71 35.91 15.66
CA ILE A 80 16.87 36.85 16.79
C ILE A 80 18.34 37.28 16.94
N ILE A 81 19.28 36.36 16.72
CA ILE A 81 20.71 36.62 16.94
C ILE A 81 21.37 37.31 15.73
N VAL A 82 21.11 36.82 14.52
CA VAL A 82 21.84 37.24 13.29
C VAL A 82 21.05 38.27 12.47
N GLY A 83 19.73 38.35 12.65
CA GLY A 83 18.86 39.28 11.92
C GLY A 83 18.32 38.70 10.59
N PRO A 84 17.77 39.56 9.71
CA PRO A 84 17.10 39.13 8.48
C PRO A 84 18.07 38.68 7.38
N GLU A 85 17.96 37.42 6.96
CA GLU A 85 18.68 36.91 5.78
C GLU A 85 17.72 36.80 4.57
N ALA A 86 18.04 37.49 3.47
CA ALA A 86 17.20 37.56 2.26
C ALA A 86 17.43 36.39 1.27
N GLU A 87 18.45 35.56 1.48
CA GLU A 87 18.91 34.54 0.52
C GLU A 87 18.21 33.17 0.66
N GLY A 88 17.33 32.99 1.66
CA GLY A 88 16.75 31.68 1.98
C GLY A 88 15.65 31.16 1.05
N LEU A 89 15.26 31.91 0.01
CA LEU A 89 14.11 31.58 -0.84
C LEU A 89 14.25 30.22 -1.55
N PHE A 90 15.42 29.91 -2.11
CA PHE A 90 15.63 28.65 -2.81
C PHE A 90 15.55 27.45 -1.87
N THR A 91 16.15 27.55 -0.69
CA THR A 91 16.08 26.52 0.36
C THR A 91 14.66 26.34 0.89
N LEU A 92 13.91 27.44 1.08
CA LEU A 92 12.51 27.39 1.48
C LEU A 92 11.64 26.66 0.46
N PHE A 93 11.77 26.99 -0.83
CA PHE A 93 11.05 26.29 -1.88
C PHE A 93 11.44 24.81 -1.97
N GLY A 94 12.73 24.48 -1.86
CA GLY A 94 13.19 23.09 -1.85
C GLY A 94 12.58 22.27 -0.72
N ILE A 95 12.58 22.79 0.51
CA ILE A 95 11.94 22.14 1.66
C ILE A 95 10.42 22.05 1.44
N ASN A 96 9.79 23.12 0.95
CA ASN A 96 8.35 23.15 0.73
C ASN A 96 7.89 22.11 -0.31
N PHE A 97 8.58 22.00 -1.46
CA PHE A 97 8.29 20.98 -2.46
C PHE A 97 8.50 19.56 -1.92
N LEU A 98 9.55 19.34 -1.11
CA LEU A 98 9.78 18.05 -0.46
C LEU A 98 8.62 17.69 0.49
N LEU A 99 8.20 18.62 1.35
CA LEU A 99 7.10 18.40 2.29
C LEU A 99 5.77 18.14 1.56
N ILE A 100 5.48 18.90 0.49
CA ILE A 100 4.29 18.69 -0.34
C ILE A 100 4.34 17.33 -1.05
N GLY A 101 5.50 16.93 -1.59
CA GLY A 101 5.67 15.63 -2.22
C GLY A 101 5.39 14.47 -1.27
N ILE A 102 5.92 14.55 -0.05
CA ILE A 102 5.65 13.56 1.01
C ILE A 102 4.17 13.55 1.39
N LEU A 103 3.54 14.73 1.52
CA LEU A 103 2.11 14.84 1.85
C LEU A 103 1.22 14.22 0.74
N LEU A 104 1.50 14.51 -0.53
CA LEU A 104 0.80 13.92 -1.67
C LEU A 104 0.97 12.40 -1.72
N PHE A 105 2.17 11.90 -1.45
CA PHE A 105 2.42 10.45 -1.34
C PHE A 105 1.57 9.83 -0.22
N GLY A 106 1.51 10.49 0.94
CA GLY A 106 0.68 10.06 2.07
C GLY A 106 -0.80 9.99 1.75
N ILE A 107 -1.33 11.01 1.08
CA ILE A 107 -2.72 11.04 0.61
C ILE A 107 -2.98 9.92 -0.41
N GLY A 108 -2.06 9.68 -1.33
CA GLY A 108 -2.15 8.58 -2.30
C GLY A 108 -2.24 7.21 -1.62
N LEU A 109 -1.38 6.97 -0.63
CA LEU A 109 -1.40 5.76 0.18
C LEU A 109 -2.75 5.62 0.91
N LEU A 110 -3.20 6.68 1.59
CA LEU A 110 -4.49 6.70 2.29
C LEU A 110 -5.66 6.39 1.33
N GLY A 111 -5.63 6.96 0.13
CA GLY A 111 -6.61 6.70 -0.92
C GLY A 111 -6.66 5.23 -1.35
N GLU A 112 -5.52 4.54 -1.41
CA GLU A 112 -5.48 3.10 -1.71
C GLU A 112 -6.21 2.28 -0.63
N TYR A 113 -5.95 2.56 0.65
CA TYR A 113 -6.62 1.85 1.75
C TYR A 113 -8.11 2.18 1.83
N VAL A 114 -8.50 3.46 1.67
CA VAL A 114 -9.92 3.85 1.61
C VAL A 114 -10.64 3.19 0.43
N GLY A 115 -10.00 3.12 -0.74
CA GLY A 115 -10.54 2.41 -1.90
C GLY A 115 -10.76 0.93 -1.63
N ARG A 116 -9.86 0.27 -0.90
CA ARG A 116 -10.02 -1.14 -0.48
C ARG A 116 -11.17 -1.31 0.52
N ILE A 117 -11.28 -0.42 1.50
CA ILE A 117 -12.41 -0.41 2.46
C ILE A 117 -13.73 -0.23 1.71
N TYR A 118 -13.81 0.73 0.80
CA TYR A 118 -15.01 0.94 -0.02
C TYR A 118 -15.39 -0.31 -0.82
N GLN A 119 -14.42 -1.01 -1.43
CA GLN A 119 -14.70 -2.25 -2.15
C GLN A 119 -15.21 -3.38 -1.24
N GLN A 120 -14.75 -3.44 0.01
CA GLN A 120 -15.23 -4.42 1.00
C GLN A 120 -16.65 -4.09 1.48
N VAL A 121 -16.93 -2.82 1.78
CA VAL A 121 -18.23 -2.36 2.31
C VAL A 121 -19.32 -2.31 1.23
N ARG A 122 -18.96 -2.18 -0.05
CA ARG A 122 -19.93 -2.12 -1.15
C ARG A 122 -20.78 -3.40 -1.31
N GLU A 123 -20.43 -4.50 -0.64
CA GLU A 123 -21.16 -5.78 -0.64
C GLU A 123 -21.58 -6.29 -2.04
N ARG A 124 -20.82 -5.91 -3.08
CA ARG A 124 -21.17 -6.29 -4.45
C ARG A 124 -21.05 -7.82 -4.58
N PRO A 125 -22.11 -8.54 -4.99
CA PRO A 125 -22.05 -9.99 -5.13
C PRO A 125 -20.93 -10.38 -6.10
N ARG A 126 -20.10 -11.33 -5.68
CA ARG A 126 -18.90 -11.76 -6.44
C ARG A 126 -19.24 -12.46 -7.75
N PHE A 127 -20.40 -13.10 -7.80
CA PHE A 127 -20.90 -13.83 -8.95
C PHE A 127 -22.41 -13.71 -9.00
N THR A 128 -22.97 -13.94 -10.18
CA THR A 128 -24.40 -14.10 -10.39
C THR A 128 -24.63 -15.53 -10.86
N ILE A 129 -25.56 -16.23 -10.23
CA ILE A 129 -25.95 -17.59 -10.63
C ILE A 129 -26.84 -17.46 -11.86
N GLN A 130 -26.44 -18.06 -12.98
CA GLN A 130 -27.23 -18.04 -14.21
C GLN A 130 -28.33 -19.11 -14.20
N ALA A 131 -28.01 -20.32 -13.73
CA ALA A 131 -28.95 -21.42 -13.60
C ALA A 131 -28.44 -22.45 -12.57
N ILE A 132 -29.37 -23.13 -11.90
CA ILE A 132 -29.10 -24.31 -11.08
C ILE A 132 -29.72 -25.49 -11.83
N LEU A 133 -28.88 -26.45 -12.25
CA LEU A 133 -29.30 -27.59 -13.08
C LEU A 133 -29.61 -28.85 -12.25
N GLU A 134 -29.30 -28.83 -10.96
CA GLU A 134 -29.57 -29.95 -10.07
C GLU A 134 -31.02 -29.91 -9.59
N GLN A 135 -31.76 -30.97 -9.90
CA GLN A 135 -33.14 -31.15 -9.45
C GLN A 135 -33.09 -31.76 -8.05
N ARG A 136 -33.40 -30.96 -7.03
CA ARG A 136 -33.58 -31.49 -5.67
C ARG A 136 -34.81 -32.40 -5.69
N GLU A 137 -34.61 -33.71 -5.56
CA GLU A 137 -35.70 -34.62 -5.21
C GLU A 137 -36.17 -34.24 -3.80
N GLU A 138 -37.30 -33.54 -3.72
CA GLU A 138 -38.04 -33.36 -2.47
C GLU A 138 -38.57 -34.75 -2.06
N ASN A 139 -37.98 -35.31 -0.99
CA ASN A 139 -38.65 -36.32 -0.18
C ASN A 139 -39.49 -35.64 0.89
#